data_AF-A0A7C8Z407-F1
#
_entry.id   AF-A0A7C8Z407-F1
#
_cell.length_a   1.000
_cell.length_b   1.000
_cell.length_c   1.000
_cell.angle_alpha   90.00
_cell.angle_beta   90.00
_cell.angle_gamma   90.00
#
_symmetry.space_group_name_H-M   'P 1'
#
loop_
_entity.id
_entity.type
_entity.pdbx_description
1 polymer ?
#
loop_
_entity_poly.entity_id
_entity_poly.type
_entity_poly.pdbx_seq_one_letter_code
_entity_poly.pdbx_strand_id
1 'polypeptide(L)'
;EEKFPKDTDLIVACQKGLRSLAACELLYNAGYKNLFWVQGGLEAAEEEDLPREGPQPFKFAGIGGLSEFLGWTDQQRVAAAKEGWQYRLVFSARLVRQLLLTVPWFFGGST
;
A
#
# COMPACT_ATOMS: atom_id res chain seq x y z
N GLU A 1 -27.85 -4.56 2.60
CA GLU A 1 -28.16 -3.65 3.72
C GLU A 1 -27.09 -2.57 3.73
N GLU A 2 -27.47 -1.29 3.66
CA GLU A 2 -26.50 -0.18 3.67
C GLU A 2 -26.01 0.03 5.11
N LYS A 3 -24.70 -0.16 5.34
CA LYS A 3 -24.09 -0.07 6.68
C LYS A 3 -24.05 1.37 7.22
N PHE A 4 -24.10 2.36 6.33
CA PHE A 4 -24.03 3.79 6.67
C PHE A 4 -25.12 4.57 5.95
N PRO A 5 -25.79 5.51 6.64
CA PRO A 5 -26.69 6.46 6.00
C PRO A 5 -25.98 7.28 4.93
N LYS A 6 -26.72 7.71 3.90
CA LYS A 6 -26.17 8.48 2.76
C LYS A 6 -25.77 9.91 3.09
N ASP A 7 -26.33 10.45 4.18
CA ASP A 7 -26.02 11.79 4.71
C ASP A 7 -24.90 11.77 5.77
N THR A 8 -24.29 10.61 6.04
CA THR A 8 -23.17 10.51 6.99
C THR A 8 -21.89 11.09 6.38
N ASP A 9 -21.13 11.81 7.21
CA ASP A 9 -19.80 12.28 6.86
C ASP A 9 -18.82 11.10 6.76
N LEU A 10 -18.35 10.83 5.54
CA LEU A 10 -17.44 9.73 5.25
C LEU A 10 -16.08 10.27 4.83
N ILE A 11 -15.05 9.88 5.56
CA ILE A 11 -13.66 10.14 5.21
C ILE A 11 -13.07 8.86 4.62
N VAL A 12 -12.61 8.92 3.37
CA VAL A 12 -12.04 7.79 2.65
C VAL A 12 -10.52 8.00 2.51
N ALA A 13 -9.75 6.97 2.87
CA ALA A 13 -8.29 7.01 2.78
C ALA A 13 -7.76 5.77 2.04
N CYS A 14 -6.64 5.96 1.35
CA CYS A 14 -5.82 4.87 0.83
C CYS A 14 -4.35 5.25 1.02
N GLN A 15 -3.41 4.46 0.48
CA GLN A 15 -1.97 4.74 0.66
C GLN A 15 -1.55 6.16 0.21
N LYS A 16 -1.83 6.53 -1.05
CA LYS A 16 -1.38 7.80 -1.68
C LYS A 16 -2.52 8.79 -1.98
N GLY A 17 -3.77 8.44 -1.67
CA GLY A 17 -4.95 9.27 -1.93
C GLY A 17 -5.72 8.99 -3.25
N LEU A 18 -5.08 8.40 -4.28
CA LEU A 18 -5.72 8.21 -5.61
C LEU A 18 -6.89 7.21 -5.60
N ARG A 19 -6.73 6.07 -4.91
CA ARG A 19 -7.79 5.05 -4.84
C ARG A 19 -8.98 5.54 -4.03
N SER A 20 -8.73 6.31 -2.98
CA SER A 20 -9.78 6.93 -2.17
C SER A 20 -10.54 8.01 -2.95
N LEU A 21 -9.86 8.77 -3.81
CA LEU A 21 -10.53 9.74 -4.69
C LEU A 21 -11.46 9.06 -5.69
N ALA A 22 -10.99 7.99 -6.35
CA ALA A 22 -11.85 7.19 -7.23
C ALA A 22 -13.03 6.55 -6.49
N ALA A 23 -12.82 6.08 -5.25
CA ALA A 23 -13.89 5.58 -4.40
C ALA A 23 -14.90 6.67 -4.02
N CYS A 24 -14.46 7.91 -3.80
CA CYS A 24 -15.36 9.04 -3.57
C CYS A 24 -16.27 9.29 -4.77
N GLU A 25 -15.78 9.19 -6.01
CA GLU A 25 -16.64 9.32 -7.20
C GLU A 25 -17.72 8.22 -7.26
N LEU A 26 -17.34 6.98 -6.94
CA LEU A 26 -18.29 5.85 -6.89
C LEU A 26 -19.35 6.04 -5.80
N LEU A 27 -18.94 6.49 -4.61
CA LEU A 27 -19.85 6.77 -3.50
C LEU A 27 -20.77 7.96 -3.81
N TYR A 28 -20.24 8.99 -4.46
CA TYR A 28 -21.03 10.15 -4.88
C TYR A 28 -22.14 9.73 -5.84
N ASN A 29 -21.80 8.91 -6.84
CA ASN A 29 -22.77 8.35 -7.78
C ASN A 29 -23.81 7.43 -7.11
N ALA A 30 -23.47 6.79 -5.97
CA ALA A 30 -24.40 6.00 -5.17
C ALA A 30 -25.34 6.85 -4.27
N GLY A 31 -25.15 8.17 -4.26
CA GLY A 31 -25.98 9.15 -3.55
C GLY A 31 -25.45 9.57 -2.19
N TYR A 32 -24.20 9.27 -1.85
CA TYR A 32 -23.55 9.82 -0.66
C TYR A 32 -23.19 11.28 -0.88
N LYS A 33 -23.55 12.15 0.08
CA LYS A 33 -23.41 13.61 -0.08
C LYS A 33 -22.14 14.18 0.55
N ASN A 34 -21.79 13.67 1.73
CA ASN A 34 -20.70 14.22 2.54
C ASN A 34 -19.48 13.30 2.46
N LEU A 35 -18.71 13.46 1.39
CA LEU A 35 -17.54 12.65 1.09
C LEU A 35 -16.26 13.49 1.15
N PHE A 36 -15.29 13.02 1.92
CA PHE A 36 -13.98 13.63 2.06
C PHE A 36 -12.91 12.57 1.78
N TRP A 37 -11.79 12.98 1.18
CA TRP A 37 -10.63 12.09 1.02
C TRP A 37 -9.39 12.71 1.64
N VAL A 38 -8.50 11.85 2.14
CA VAL A 38 -7.22 12.28 2.72
C VAL A 38 -6.23 12.58 1.61
N GLN A 39 -5.82 13.85 1.50
CA GLN A 39 -4.79 14.31 0.57
C GLN A 39 -3.44 13.68 0.94
N GLY A 40 -2.75 13.08 -0.04
CA GLY A 40 -1.52 12.32 0.20
C GLY A 40 -1.73 10.92 0.80
N GLY A 41 -2.95 10.58 1.22
CA GLY A 41 -3.30 9.28 1.80
C GLY A 41 -2.65 9.03 3.16
N LEU A 42 -2.64 7.76 3.58
CA LEU A 42 -2.06 7.32 4.86
C LEU A 42 -0.53 7.49 4.94
N GLU A 43 0.13 7.68 3.80
CA GLU A 43 1.56 7.97 3.73
C GLU A 43 1.92 9.33 4.36
N ALA A 44 0.99 10.30 4.31
CA ALA A 44 1.18 11.63 4.89
C ALA A 44 0.78 11.73 6.37
N ALA A 45 0.17 10.69 6.93
CA ALA A 45 -0.24 10.67 8.34
C ALA A 45 0.98 10.39 9.24
N GLU A 46 1.19 11.25 10.22
CA GLU A 46 2.12 10.99 11.33
C GLU A 46 1.46 10.13 12.41
N GLU A 47 2.26 9.54 13.31
CA GLU A 47 1.75 8.59 14.31
C GLU A 47 0.84 9.26 15.35
N GLU A 48 0.96 10.56 15.53
CA GLU A 48 0.19 11.37 16.47
C GLU A 48 -1.13 11.90 15.88
N ASP A 49 -1.29 11.85 14.54
CA ASP A 49 -2.45 12.45 13.86
C ASP A 49 -3.73 11.63 14.06
N LEU A 50 -3.59 10.31 14.28
CA LEU A 50 -4.72 9.38 14.34
C LEU A 50 -4.52 8.34 15.46
N PRO A 51 -5.58 7.98 16.21
CA PRO A 51 -5.51 6.89 17.18
C PRO A 51 -5.31 5.56 16.44
N ARG A 52 -4.29 4.80 16.86
CA ARG A 52 -3.85 3.59 16.17
C ARG A 52 -4.30 2.32 16.89
N GLU A 53 -4.87 1.40 16.13
CA GLU A 53 -5.10 0.03 16.58
C GLU A 53 -4.07 -0.91 15.93
N GLY A 54 -3.27 -1.59 16.75
CA GLY A 54 -2.26 -2.57 16.30
C GLY A 54 -0.82 -2.05 16.29
N PRO A 55 0.16 -2.90 15.90
CA PRO A 55 1.60 -2.61 16.00
C PRO A 55 2.20 -1.96 14.74
N GLN A 56 1.49 -1.91 13.61
CA GLN A 56 2.02 -1.33 12.37
C GLN A 56 1.78 0.19 12.27
N PRO A 57 2.72 0.98 11.71
CA PRO A 57 2.51 2.41 11.47
C PRO A 57 1.48 2.66 10.36
N PHE A 58 0.72 3.77 10.45
CA PHE A 58 -0.25 4.15 9.42
C PHE A 58 0.36 4.31 8.03
N LYS A 59 1.62 4.74 7.95
CA LYS A 59 2.40 4.86 6.70
C LYS A 59 2.52 3.55 5.93
N PHE A 60 2.30 2.39 6.57
CA PHE A 60 2.32 1.08 5.91
C PHE A 60 0.93 0.44 5.79
N ALA A 61 -0.10 0.98 6.46
CA ALA A 61 -1.41 0.35 6.56
C ALA A 61 -2.16 0.23 5.21
N GLY A 62 -1.83 1.07 4.22
CA GLY A 62 -2.42 1.02 2.88
C GLY A 62 -1.62 0.19 1.85
N ILE A 63 -0.52 -0.44 2.29
CA ILE A 63 0.33 -1.33 1.49
C ILE A 63 -0.11 -2.77 1.76
N GLY A 64 -0.25 -3.56 0.71
CA GLY A 64 -0.63 -4.97 0.84
C GLY A 64 -0.43 -5.73 -0.47
N GLY A 65 -0.33 -7.05 -0.38
CA GLY A 65 -0.21 -7.93 -1.53
C GLY A 65 1.20 -7.97 -2.13
N LEU A 66 1.31 -8.01 -3.46
CA LEU A 66 2.60 -8.15 -4.13
C LEU A 66 3.56 -6.98 -3.85
N SER A 67 3.01 -5.77 -3.70
CA SER A 67 3.81 -4.58 -3.38
C SER A 67 4.44 -4.67 -2.00
N GLU A 68 3.74 -5.27 -1.04
CA GLU A 68 4.27 -5.54 0.30
C GLU A 68 5.41 -6.57 0.23
N PHE A 69 5.16 -7.71 -0.44
CA PHE A 69 6.14 -8.79 -0.59
C PHE A 69 7.42 -8.36 -1.31
N LEU A 70 7.26 -7.61 -2.40
CA LEU A 70 8.36 -7.09 -3.20
C LEU A 70 8.98 -5.84 -2.60
N GLY A 71 8.40 -5.27 -1.54
CA GLY A 71 8.85 -4.04 -0.88
C GLY A 71 9.24 -2.89 -1.82
N TRP A 72 8.59 -2.77 -2.98
CA TRP A 72 8.99 -1.80 -4.00
C TRP A 72 8.59 -0.37 -3.63
N THR A 73 7.63 -0.21 -2.70
CA THR A 73 6.99 1.07 -2.42
C THR A 73 7.99 2.05 -1.81
N ASP A 74 7.79 3.35 -2.07
CA ASP A 74 8.71 4.39 -1.60
C ASP A 74 8.84 4.37 -0.07
N GLN A 75 7.74 4.17 0.65
CA GLN A 75 7.75 4.05 2.12
C GLN A 75 8.52 2.82 2.61
N GLN A 76 8.36 1.66 1.96
CA GLN A 76 9.13 0.46 2.31
C GLN A 76 10.62 0.65 2.00
N ARG A 77 10.96 1.34 0.91
CA ARG A 77 12.34 1.69 0.57
C ARG A 77 12.97 2.69 1.53
N VAL A 78 12.20 3.67 2.01
CA VAL A 78 12.65 4.64 3.01
C VAL A 78 12.84 3.96 4.38
N ALA A 79 11.91 3.09 4.78
CA ALA A 79 12.06 2.28 5.99
C ALA A 79 13.28 1.35 5.91
N ALA A 80 13.41 0.65 4.79
CA ALA A 80 14.55 -0.20 4.47
C ALA A 80 15.90 0.52 4.47
N ALA A 81 15.94 1.76 3.99
CA ALA A 81 17.14 2.57 4.02
C ALA A 81 17.60 2.84 5.46
N LYS A 82 16.67 2.88 6.42
CA LYS A 82 16.97 3.01 7.86
C LYS A 82 17.46 1.68 8.47
N GLU A 83 17.03 0.52 7.94
CA GLU A 83 17.43 -0.82 8.44
C GLU A 83 18.80 -1.31 7.94
N GLY A 84 19.48 -0.55 7.07
CA GLY A 84 20.88 -0.77 6.72
C GLY A 84 21.15 -1.93 5.76
N TRP A 85 22.40 -2.44 5.76
CA TRP A 85 22.92 -3.36 4.74
C TRP A 85 22.19 -4.72 4.68
N GLN A 86 21.59 -5.14 5.79
CA GLN A 86 20.82 -6.39 5.92
C GLN A 86 19.64 -6.44 4.95
N TYR A 87 18.87 -5.36 4.84
CA TYR A 87 17.71 -5.30 3.93
C TYR A 87 18.13 -5.44 2.46
N ARG A 88 19.25 -4.82 2.07
CA ARG A 88 19.79 -4.89 0.70
C ARG A 88 20.18 -6.33 0.34
N LEU A 89 20.71 -7.09 1.29
CA LEU A 89 21.05 -8.51 1.10
C LEU A 89 19.78 -9.37 0.92
N VAL A 90 18.74 -9.17 1.73
CA VAL A 90 17.47 -9.91 1.61
C VAL A 90 16.81 -9.66 0.25
N PHE A 91 16.83 -8.41 -0.23
CA PHE A 91 16.32 -8.06 -1.55
C PHE A 91 17.12 -8.69 -2.68
N SER A 92 18.45 -8.59 -2.60
CA SER A 92 19.36 -9.16 -3.60
C SER A 92 19.18 -10.67 -3.66
N ALA A 93 19.03 -11.33 -2.52
CA ALA A 93 18.77 -12.76 -2.44
C ALA A 93 17.41 -13.16 -3.06
N ARG A 94 16.34 -12.38 -2.85
CA ARG A 94 15.03 -12.63 -3.50
C ARG A 94 15.10 -12.50 -5.02
N LEU A 95 15.78 -11.46 -5.52
CA LEU A 95 15.96 -11.24 -6.96
C LEU A 95 16.82 -12.34 -7.60
N VAL A 96 17.93 -12.72 -6.96
CA VAL A 96 18.78 -13.82 -7.41
C VAL A 96 18.01 -15.14 -7.40
N ARG A 97 17.21 -15.43 -6.36
CA ARG A 97 16.35 -16.61 -6.32
C ARG A 97 15.34 -16.63 -7.47
N GLN A 98 14.70 -15.51 -7.77
CA GLN A 98 13.74 -15.44 -8.87
C GLN A 98 14.43 -15.66 -10.22
N LEU A 99 15.60 -15.05 -10.42
CA LEU A 99 16.43 -15.29 -11.61
C LEU A 99 16.81 -16.77 -11.73
N LEU A 100 17.29 -17.42 -10.67
CA LEU A 100 17.64 -18.85 -10.72
C LEU A 100 16.46 -19.75 -11.07
N LEU A 101 15.23 -19.38 -10.71
CA LEU A 101 14.02 -20.13 -11.04
C LEU A 101 13.53 -19.90 -12.47
N THR A 102 13.70 -18.69 -13.02
CA THR A 102 13.15 -18.32 -14.34
C THR A 102 14.17 -18.34 -15.48
N VAL A 103 15.47 -18.20 -15.18
CA VAL A 103 16.56 -18.27 -16.18
C VAL A 103 16.59 -19.61 -16.92
N PRO A 104 16.39 -20.78 -16.27
CA PRO A 104 16.30 -22.06 -17.01
C PRO A 104 15.14 -22.10 -18.01
N TRP A 105 14.02 -21.45 -17.71
CA TRP A 105 12.88 -21.35 -18.63
C TRP A 105 13.16 -20.42 -19.83
N PHE A 106 14.01 -19.41 -19.65
CA PHE A 106 14.38 -18.45 -20.69
C PHE A 106 15.55 -18.90 -21.57
N PHE A 107 16.47 -19.69 -21.03
CA PHE A 107 17.70 -20.12 -21.71
C PHE A 107 17.77 -21.63 -22.02
N GLY A 108 16.82 -22.43 -21.53
CA GLY A 108 16.91 -23.89 -21.54
C GLY A 108 15.61 -24.60 -21.95
N GLY A 109 14.80 -24.00 -22.81
CA GLY A 109 13.74 -24.72 -23.54
C GLY A 109 14.32 -25.68 -24.58
N SER A 110 15.03 -26.72 -24.14
CA SER A 110 15.31 -27.94 -24.91
C SER A 110 15.94 -29.03 -24.02
N THR A 111 15.11 -29.73 -23.26
CA THR A 111 15.11 -31.20 -23.12
C THR A 111 13.84 -31.61 -22.38
#